data_AF-D6GUX4-F1
#
_entry.id   AF-D6GUX4-F1
#
_cell.length_a   1.000
_cell.length_b   1.000
_cell.length_c   1.000
_cell.angle_alpha   90.00
_cell.angle_beta   90.00
_cell.angle_gamma   90.00
#
_symmetry.space_group_name_H-M   'P 1'
#
loop_
_entity.id
_entity.type
_entity.pdbx_description
1 polymer ?
#
loop_
_entity_poly.entity_id
_entity_poly.type
_entity_poly.pdbx_seq_one_letter_code
_entity_poly.pdbx_strand_id
1 'polypeptide(L)'
;IIIELILGIALLLGMFKKPVYILGAVYSILLWATVDQFGGPYIAGTLNTGATLIYFIAFIFLIFIEINYTYRDISLDSLIIKRLPKFSKIALFKKKKDPSKRQNGYRFFSMAFGVILGINASLKLISGTASNIAGNQLMQLLGEPTIIIHYLLFWDSIILPHMYLFTYVIYPGVEFFIAFCLILFVLRKQIYILGITYSFFIWSVIQGFGGPFFPGVTDISSGPLYIIIFLLLIFCNKDFLSNKKNKLVMKQIKHKKVNL
;
A
#
# COMPACT_ATOMS: atom_id res chain seq x y z
N ILE A 1 -6.37 19.11 -4.28
CA ILE A 1 -5.17 19.95 -4.06
C ILE A 1 -5.07 20.56 -2.66
N ILE A 2 -5.82 21.62 -2.28
CA ILE A 2 -5.63 22.28 -0.97
C ILE A 2 -5.84 21.31 0.21
N ILE A 3 -6.91 20.51 0.17
CA ILE A 3 -7.21 19.51 1.21
C ILE A 3 -6.10 18.44 1.28
N GLU A 4 -5.63 17.93 0.14
CA GLU A 4 -4.54 16.94 0.07
C GLU A 4 -3.24 17.49 0.64
N LEU A 5 -2.92 18.75 0.35
CA LEU A 5 -1.73 19.43 0.86
C LEU A 5 -1.80 19.61 2.38
N ILE A 6 -2.95 20.03 2.90
CA ILE A 6 -3.17 20.15 4.35
C ILE A 6 -3.05 18.78 5.03
N LEU A 7 -3.71 17.75 4.50
CA LEU A 7 -3.63 16.39 5.01
C LEU A 7 -2.20 15.85 4.96
N GLY A 8 -1.49 16.05 3.85
CA GLY A 8 -0.11 15.62 3.66
C GLY A 8 0.85 16.26 4.65
N ILE A 9 0.78 17.58 4.83
CA ILE A 9 1.60 18.29 5.83
C ILE A 9 1.27 17.81 7.24
N ALA A 10 -0.02 17.63 7.55
CA ALA A 10 -0.43 17.18 8.88
C ALA A 10 0.03 15.74 9.17
N LEU A 11 0.00 14.84 8.17
CA LEU A 11 0.56 13.49 8.28
C LEU A 11 2.08 13.50 8.48
N LEU A 12 2.80 14.32 7.71
CA LEU A 12 4.26 14.45 7.78
C LEU A 12 4.71 14.93 9.16
N LEU A 13 4.03 15.94 9.70
CA LEU A 13 4.33 16.47 11.04
C LEU A 13 3.74 15.60 12.16
N GLY A 14 2.81 14.70 11.85
CA GLY A 14 2.04 13.93 12.83
C GLY A 14 1.16 14.82 13.70
N MET A 15 0.57 15.87 13.13
CA MET A 15 -0.25 16.85 13.84
C MET A 15 -1.74 16.53 13.68
N PHE A 16 -2.53 16.69 14.74
CA PHE A 16 -3.96 16.39 14.78
C PHE A 16 -4.31 14.99 14.23
N LYS A 17 -3.57 13.95 14.65
CA LYS A 17 -3.68 12.59 14.08
C LYS A 17 -5.12 12.09 13.98
N LYS A 18 -5.92 12.25 15.03
CA LYS A 18 -7.31 11.78 15.08
C LYS A 18 -8.19 12.36 13.96
N PRO A 19 -8.41 13.68 13.89
CA PRO A 19 -9.21 14.26 12.81
C PRO A 19 -8.54 14.09 11.44
N VAL A 20 -7.20 14.14 11.33
CA VAL A 20 -6.51 13.94 10.05
C VAL A 20 -6.77 12.56 9.48
N TYR A 21 -6.70 11.50 10.30
CA TYR A 21 -6.95 10.16 9.81
C TYR A 21 -8.43 9.93 9.45
N ILE A 22 -9.36 10.50 10.23
CA ILE A 22 -10.80 10.39 9.96
C ILE A 22 -11.17 11.17 8.70
N LEU A 23 -10.75 12.43 8.61
CA LEU A 23 -11.01 13.28 7.44
C LEU A 23 -10.33 12.73 6.20
N GLY A 24 -9.10 12.20 6.33
CA GLY A 24 -8.42 11.52 5.24
C GLY A 24 -9.20 10.32 4.72
N ALA A 25 -9.73 9.47 5.60
CA ALA A 25 -10.59 8.36 5.20
C ALA A 25 -11.87 8.84 4.49
N VAL A 26 -12.60 9.78 5.08
CA VAL A 26 -13.84 10.34 4.49
C VAL A 26 -13.56 11.01 3.15
N TYR A 27 -12.47 11.78 3.05
CA TYR A 27 -12.07 12.43 1.81
C TYR A 27 -11.72 11.40 0.72
N SER A 28 -10.97 10.36 1.07
CA SER A 28 -10.57 9.32 0.11
C SER A 28 -11.76 8.56 -0.44
N ILE A 29 -12.74 8.22 0.40
CA ILE A 29 -13.95 7.51 -0.07
C ILE A 29 -14.87 8.42 -0.90
N LEU A 30 -14.93 9.73 -0.58
CA LEU A 30 -15.67 10.70 -1.38
C LEU A 30 -15.04 10.88 -2.77
N LEU A 31 -13.71 11.04 -2.84
CA LEU A 31 -13.00 11.11 -4.12
C LEU A 31 -13.20 9.84 -4.93
N TRP A 32 -13.10 8.67 -4.31
CA TRP A 32 -13.35 7.40 -4.99
C TRP A 32 -14.77 7.33 -5.58
N ALA A 33 -15.79 7.78 -4.84
CA ALA A 33 -17.18 7.77 -5.30
C ALA A 33 -17.48 8.84 -6.37
N THR A 34 -16.79 9.99 -6.33
CA THR A 34 -17.14 11.16 -7.16
C THR A 34 -16.17 11.39 -8.31
N VAL A 35 -14.89 11.54 -8.01
CA VAL A 35 -13.84 11.88 -8.98
C VAL A 35 -13.43 10.63 -9.75
N ASP A 36 -13.20 9.51 -9.06
CA ASP A 36 -12.87 8.24 -9.70
C ASP A 36 -14.11 7.50 -10.22
N GLN A 37 -15.33 7.95 -9.89
CA GLN A 37 -16.59 7.31 -10.31
C GLN A 37 -16.61 5.81 -9.99
N PHE A 38 -16.17 5.44 -8.78
CA PHE A 38 -15.99 4.06 -8.32
C PHE A 38 -14.88 3.27 -9.04
N GLY A 39 -13.93 3.96 -9.68
CA GLY A 39 -12.95 3.33 -10.59
C GLY A 39 -13.47 3.21 -12.03
N GLY A 40 -14.49 3.98 -12.39
CA GLY A 40 -15.05 4.05 -13.73
C GLY A 40 -14.34 5.10 -14.61
N PRO A 41 -14.55 5.05 -15.94
CA PRO A 41 -15.42 4.11 -16.66
C PRO A 41 -14.74 2.74 -16.88
N TYR A 42 -15.49 1.66 -16.69
CA TYR A 42 -15.04 0.26 -16.87
C TYR A 42 -14.99 -0.12 -18.36
N ILE A 43 -14.16 0.59 -19.13
CA ILE A 43 -13.98 0.38 -20.57
C ILE A 43 -12.71 -0.42 -20.79
N ALA A 44 -12.64 -1.18 -21.89
CA ALA A 44 -11.44 -1.94 -22.20
C ALA A 44 -10.21 -1.04 -22.35
N GLY A 45 -9.18 -1.30 -21.54
CA GLY A 45 -7.94 -0.53 -21.50
C GLY A 45 -7.77 0.44 -20.32
N THR A 46 -8.80 0.66 -19.48
CA THR A 46 -8.67 1.50 -18.26
C THR A 46 -8.16 0.69 -17.06
N LEU A 47 -6.99 1.06 -16.52
CA LEU A 47 -6.21 0.22 -15.60
C LEU A 47 -6.53 0.40 -14.10
N ASN A 48 -7.57 1.15 -13.73
CA ASN A 48 -7.73 1.57 -12.33
C ASN A 48 -9.15 1.35 -11.81
N THR A 49 -9.29 0.44 -10.85
CA THR A 49 -10.49 0.26 -10.01
C THR A 49 -10.67 1.37 -8.95
N GLY A 50 -10.01 2.51 -9.20
CA GLY A 50 -9.93 3.67 -8.31
C GLY A 50 -8.77 3.53 -7.32
N ALA A 51 -7.63 4.16 -7.65
CA ALA A 51 -6.49 4.26 -6.74
C ALA A 51 -6.91 4.85 -5.40
N THR A 52 -7.94 5.68 -5.36
CA THR A 52 -8.36 6.40 -4.15
C THR A 52 -8.95 5.50 -3.06
N LEU A 53 -9.45 4.31 -3.42
CA LEU A 53 -9.92 3.31 -2.45
C LEU A 53 -8.78 2.78 -1.57
N ILE A 54 -7.55 2.70 -2.10
CA ILE A 54 -6.38 2.23 -1.33
C ILE A 54 -5.97 3.25 -0.26
N TYR A 55 -6.18 4.54 -0.50
CA TYR A 55 -5.93 5.60 0.47
C TYR A 55 -6.92 5.51 1.64
N PHE A 56 -8.20 5.25 1.34
CA PHE A 56 -9.21 5.01 2.38
C PHE A 56 -8.76 3.87 3.30
N ILE A 57 -8.35 2.73 2.74
CA ILE A 57 -7.86 1.58 3.52
C ILE A 57 -6.63 1.97 4.35
N ALA A 58 -5.67 2.69 3.76
CA ALA A 58 -4.48 3.15 4.45
C ALA A 58 -4.83 4.01 5.68
N PHE A 59 -5.78 4.96 5.55
CA PHE A 59 -6.24 5.77 6.68
C PHE A 59 -6.93 4.93 7.76
N ILE A 60 -7.80 3.99 7.39
CA ILE A 60 -8.41 3.09 8.38
C ILE A 60 -7.34 2.23 9.07
N PHE A 61 -6.30 1.81 8.35
CA PHE A 61 -5.18 1.06 8.92
C PHE A 61 -4.34 1.92 9.88
N LEU A 62 -4.12 3.20 9.58
CA LEU A 62 -3.45 4.14 10.49
C LEU A 62 -4.27 4.36 11.77
N ILE A 63 -5.59 4.51 11.67
CA ILE A 63 -6.49 4.57 12.83
C ILE A 63 -6.36 3.30 13.66
N PHE A 64 -6.35 2.14 13.01
CA PHE A 64 -6.18 0.86 13.67
C PHE A 64 -4.85 0.80 14.43
N ILE A 65 -3.73 1.19 13.80
CA ILE A 65 -2.42 1.21 14.44
C ILE A 65 -2.41 2.16 15.64
N GLU A 66 -2.97 3.37 15.52
CA GLU A 66 -2.95 4.35 16.61
C GLU A 66 -3.73 3.89 17.85
N ILE A 67 -4.88 3.25 17.64
CA ILE A 67 -5.71 2.72 18.73
C ILE A 67 -5.04 1.51 19.39
N ASN A 68 -4.38 0.67 18.59
CA ASN A 68 -4.01 -0.68 18.98
C ASN A 68 -2.51 -0.87 19.24
N TYR A 69 -1.62 0.02 18.84
CA TYR A 69 -0.19 -0.15 19.03
C TYR A 69 0.40 1.00 19.86
N THR A 70 1.34 0.62 20.73
CA THR A 70 2.14 1.57 21.49
C THR A 70 3.52 1.61 20.86
N TYR A 71 3.90 2.78 20.36
CA TYR A 71 5.21 3.03 19.76
C TYR A 71 5.74 4.37 20.30
N ARG A 72 7.04 4.61 20.15
CA ARG A 72 7.64 5.89 20.55
C ARG A 72 7.13 6.97 19.59
N ASP A 73 6.31 7.86 20.12
CA ASP A 73 5.70 8.92 19.32
C ASP A 73 6.71 10.07 19.14
N ILE A 74 7.06 10.37 17.89
CA ILE A 74 7.97 11.48 17.50
C ILE A 74 7.15 12.62 16.86
N SER A 75 5.83 12.53 16.90
CA SER A 75 4.95 13.51 16.26
C SER A 75 4.95 14.88 16.95
N LEU A 76 4.58 15.90 16.19
CA LEU A 76 4.36 17.25 16.70
C LEU A 76 3.26 17.28 17.77
N ASP A 77 2.21 16.46 17.63
CA ASP A 77 1.20 16.24 18.68
C ASP A 77 1.83 15.86 20.02
N SER A 78 2.82 14.95 20.01
CA SER A 78 3.50 14.51 21.22
C SER A 78 4.29 15.64 21.89
N LEU A 79 4.84 16.57 21.11
CA LEU A 79 5.56 17.74 21.61
C LEU A 79 4.60 18.77 22.20
N ILE A 80 3.46 19.00 21.54
CA ILE A 80 2.42 19.91 22.04
C ILE A 80 1.81 19.38 23.34
N ILE A 81 1.51 18.08 23.42
CA ILE A 81 0.86 17.48 24.58
C ILE A 81 1.71 17.60 25.85
N LYS A 82 3.05 17.62 25.72
CA LYS A 82 3.94 17.90 26.86
C LYS A 82 3.68 19.26 27.49
N ARG A 83 3.26 20.25 26.71
CA ARG A 83 2.94 21.61 27.18
C ARG A 83 1.44 21.79 27.48
N LEU A 84 0.57 21.15 26.69
CA LEU A 84 -0.88 21.29 26.77
C LEU A 84 -1.56 19.92 26.85
N PRO A 85 -1.66 19.30 28.05
CA PRO A 85 -2.14 17.92 28.19
C PRO A 85 -3.62 17.73 27.77
N LYS A 86 -4.44 18.80 27.84
CA LYS A 86 -5.84 18.76 27.38
C LYS A 86 -5.95 18.54 25.87
N PHE A 87 -4.93 18.91 25.09
CA PHE A 87 -4.90 18.76 23.62
C PHE A 87 -4.98 17.28 23.19
N SER A 88 -4.55 16.36 24.06
CA SER A 88 -4.57 14.92 23.79
C SER A 88 -5.96 14.36 23.47
N LYS A 89 -7.04 14.92 24.03
CA LYS A 89 -8.41 14.47 23.79
C LYS A 89 -8.88 14.70 22.34
N ILE A 90 -8.36 15.76 21.72
CA ILE A 90 -8.71 16.17 20.36
C ILE A 90 -7.78 15.51 19.36
N ALA A 91 -6.47 15.51 19.65
CA ALA A 91 -5.43 15.07 18.74
C ALA A 91 -5.26 13.54 18.67
N LEU A 92 -5.45 12.83 19.78
CA LEU A 92 -5.14 11.40 19.88
C LEU A 92 -6.37 10.52 20.09
N PHE A 93 -6.25 9.28 19.62
CA PHE A 93 -7.20 8.23 19.95
C PHE A 93 -6.93 7.67 21.36
N LYS A 94 -8.00 7.27 22.05
CA LYS A 94 -7.87 6.52 23.30
C LYS A 94 -7.33 5.12 23.00
N LYS A 95 -6.11 4.83 23.47
CA LYS A 95 -5.44 3.54 23.22
C LYS A 95 -6.14 2.38 23.94
N LYS A 96 -6.31 1.27 23.23
CA LYS A 96 -6.79 -0.01 23.78
C LYS A 96 -5.61 -0.95 24.02
N LYS A 97 -5.52 -1.52 25.23
CA LYS A 97 -4.44 -2.43 25.64
C LYS A 97 -4.84 -3.91 25.59
N ASP A 98 -5.69 -4.31 24.64
CA ASP A 98 -6.16 -5.69 24.54
C ASP A 98 -5.46 -6.43 23.37
N PRO A 99 -4.51 -7.34 23.63
CA PRO A 99 -3.73 -8.03 22.60
C PRO A 99 -4.56 -8.93 21.69
N SER A 100 -5.74 -9.38 22.12
CA SER A 100 -6.64 -10.23 21.32
C SER A 100 -7.33 -9.42 20.22
N LYS A 101 -7.84 -8.24 20.56
CA LYS A 101 -8.44 -7.29 19.61
C LYS A 101 -7.44 -6.79 18.57
N ARG A 102 -6.16 -6.63 18.95
CA ARG A 102 -5.07 -6.31 18.00
C ARG A 102 -4.91 -7.40 16.95
N GLN A 103 -4.94 -8.66 17.36
CA GLN A 103 -4.74 -9.78 16.43
C GLN A 103 -5.96 -9.97 15.53
N ASN A 104 -7.17 -9.88 16.07
CA ASN A 104 -8.40 -9.97 15.28
C ASN A 104 -8.55 -8.82 14.30
N GLY A 105 -8.24 -7.59 14.71
CA GLY A 105 -8.31 -6.43 13.82
C GLY A 105 -7.30 -6.51 12.66
N TYR A 106 -6.06 -6.88 12.94
CA TYR A 106 -5.06 -7.11 11.90
C TYR A 106 -5.51 -8.18 10.89
N ARG A 107 -6.10 -9.28 11.38
CA ARG A 107 -6.61 -10.34 10.52
C ARG A 107 -7.73 -9.81 9.63
N PHE A 108 -8.68 -9.10 10.21
CA PHE A 108 -9.76 -8.45 9.47
C PHE A 108 -9.22 -7.54 8.36
N PHE A 109 -8.23 -6.68 8.65
CA PHE A 109 -7.64 -5.82 7.62
C PHE A 109 -6.95 -6.59 6.50
N SER A 110 -6.22 -7.65 6.84
CA SER A 110 -5.57 -8.50 5.84
C SER A 110 -6.59 -9.13 4.90
N MET A 111 -7.70 -9.62 5.46
CA MET A 111 -8.78 -10.23 4.69
C MET A 111 -9.49 -9.19 3.82
N ALA A 112 -9.88 -8.03 4.37
CA ALA A 112 -10.54 -6.96 3.63
C ALA A 112 -9.67 -6.48 2.46
N PHE A 113 -8.38 -6.27 2.70
CA PHE A 113 -7.42 -5.93 1.65
C PHE A 113 -7.28 -7.04 0.60
N GLY A 114 -7.23 -8.31 1.02
CA GLY A 114 -7.24 -9.45 0.11
C GLY A 114 -8.49 -9.52 -0.78
N VAL A 115 -9.67 -9.25 -0.23
CA VAL A 115 -10.93 -9.19 -1.00
C VAL A 115 -10.86 -8.10 -2.07
N ILE A 116 -10.41 -6.90 -1.69
CA ILE A 116 -10.31 -5.76 -2.61
C ILE A 116 -9.31 -6.05 -3.72
N LEU A 117 -8.17 -6.65 -3.38
CA LEU A 117 -7.15 -7.05 -4.34
C LEU A 117 -7.65 -8.16 -5.29
N GLY A 118 -8.47 -9.09 -4.79
CA GLY A 118 -9.13 -10.11 -5.61
C GLY A 118 -10.15 -9.52 -6.57
N ILE A 119 -10.97 -8.55 -6.13
CA ILE A 119 -11.90 -7.82 -7.00
C ILE A 119 -11.14 -7.06 -8.08
N ASN A 120 -10.04 -6.39 -7.71
CA ASN A 120 -9.19 -5.69 -8.67
C ASN A 120 -8.61 -6.63 -9.74
N ALA A 121 -8.13 -7.81 -9.33
CA ALA A 121 -7.64 -8.82 -10.24
C ALA A 121 -8.74 -9.36 -11.18
N SER A 122 -9.96 -9.58 -10.66
CA SER A 122 -11.12 -9.98 -11.46
C SER A 122 -11.45 -8.94 -12.53
N LEU A 123 -11.47 -7.66 -12.15
CA LEU A 123 -11.79 -6.57 -13.07
C LEU A 123 -10.71 -6.42 -14.15
N LYS A 124 -9.44 -6.66 -13.84
CA LYS A 124 -8.35 -6.69 -14.84
C LYS A 124 -8.53 -7.80 -15.88
N LEU A 125 -9.04 -8.96 -15.48
CA LEU A 125 -9.34 -10.05 -16.43
C LEU A 125 -10.53 -9.71 -17.33
N ILE A 126 -11.62 -9.20 -16.76
CA ILE A 126 -12.88 -8.96 -17.49
C ILE A 126 -12.74 -7.76 -18.46
N SER A 127 -12.01 -6.73 -18.07
CA SER A 127 -11.87 -5.50 -18.85
C SER A 127 -11.03 -5.64 -20.12
N GLY A 128 -10.32 -6.75 -20.36
CA GLY A 128 -9.39 -6.83 -21.50
C GLY A 128 -8.23 -5.83 -21.42
N THR A 129 -8.02 -5.19 -20.26
CA THR A 129 -6.85 -4.34 -19.97
C THR A 129 -5.56 -5.12 -20.12
N ALA A 130 -5.62 -6.40 -19.74
CA ALA A 130 -4.54 -7.36 -19.92
C ALA A 130 -4.06 -7.41 -21.39
N SER A 131 -4.95 -7.35 -22.38
CA SER A 131 -4.59 -7.38 -23.81
C SER A 131 -4.16 -6.03 -24.38
N ASN A 132 -4.28 -4.94 -23.63
CA ASN A 132 -3.95 -3.58 -24.07
C ASN A 132 -2.66 -3.02 -23.45
N ILE A 133 -1.86 -3.84 -22.75
CA ILE A 133 -0.59 -3.44 -22.13
C ILE A 133 0.35 -2.77 -23.16
N ALA A 134 0.45 -3.33 -24.36
CA ALA A 134 1.31 -2.82 -25.43
C ALA A 134 0.93 -1.41 -25.92
N GLY A 135 -0.37 -1.08 -25.97
CA GLY A 135 -0.84 0.26 -26.39
C GLY A 135 -0.56 1.34 -25.36
N ASN A 136 -0.62 0.99 -24.07
CA ASN A 136 -0.34 1.91 -22.97
C ASN A 136 1.17 2.17 -22.78
N GLN A 137 2.04 1.27 -23.22
CA GLN A 137 3.50 1.40 -23.06
C GLN A 137 4.12 2.42 -24.04
N LEU A 138 3.66 2.50 -25.28
CA LEU A 138 4.18 3.47 -26.26
C LEU A 138 3.89 4.92 -25.86
N MET A 139 2.74 5.17 -25.22
CA MET A 139 2.37 6.49 -24.70
C MET A 139 3.18 6.89 -23.46
N GLN A 140 3.75 5.92 -22.73
CA GLN A 140 4.59 6.17 -21.54
C GLN A 140 5.99 6.65 -21.89
N LEU A 141 6.45 6.48 -23.13
CA LEU A 141 7.80 6.89 -23.54
C LEU A 141 7.90 8.40 -23.89
N LEU A 142 6.76 9.08 -24.01
CA LEU A 142 6.69 10.48 -24.42
C LEU A 142 6.97 11.42 -23.25
N GLY A 143 8.07 12.18 -23.33
CA GLY A 143 8.42 13.21 -22.33
C GLY A 143 9.23 12.67 -21.14
N GLU A 144 9.61 11.40 -21.16
CA GLU A 144 10.38 10.77 -20.09
C GLU A 144 11.88 11.12 -20.12
N PRO A 145 12.54 11.22 -18.95
CA PRO A 145 14.00 11.24 -18.87
C PRO A 145 14.61 10.03 -19.56
N THR A 146 15.74 10.22 -20.25
CA THR A 146 16.41 9.17 -21.03
C THR A 146 16.66 7.89 -20.24
N ILE A 147 17.00 7.98 -18.95
CA ILE A 147 17.25 6.78 -18.13
C ILE A 147 15.98 5.94 -17.89
N ILE A 148 14.82 6.58 -17.75
CA ILE A 148 13.54 5.90 -17.58
C ILE A 148 13.13 5.24 -18.89
N ILE A 149 13.33 5.91 -20.03
CA ILE A 149 13.11 5.34 -21.36
C ILE A 149 13.91 4.04 -21.54
N HIS A 150 15.21 4.04 -21.24
CA HIS A 150 16.03 2.82 -21.40
C HIS A 150 15.56 1.69 -20.47
N TYR A 151 15.16 2.01 -19.24
CA TYR A 151 14.63 1.03 -18.30
C TYR A 151 13.31 0.42 -18.81
N LEU A 152 12.38 1.24 -19.31
CA LEU A 152 11.10 0.77 -19.84
C LEU A 152 11.30 -0.05 -21.12
N LEU A 153 12.16 0.40 -22.05
CA LEU A 153 12.49 -0.35 -23.27
C LEU A 153 13.11 -1.72 -22.96
N PHE A 154 13.94 -1.83 -21.94
CA PHE A 154 14.45 -3.12 -21.47
C PHE A 154 13.30 -4.05 -21.06
N TRP A 155 12.34 -3.56 -20.28
CA TRP A 155 11.20 -4.39 -19.88
C TRP A 155 10.24 -4.70 -21.02
N ASP A 156 10.02 -3.76 -21.94
CA ASP A 156 9.21 -3.99 -23.14
C ASP A 156 9.80 -5.10 -24.00
N SER A 157 11.14 -5.17 -24.11
CA SER A 157 11.82 -6.26 -24.82
C SER A 157 11.56 -7.65 -24.21
N ILE A 158 11.18 -7.73 -22.93
CA ILE A 158 10.83 -8.97 -22.22
C ILE A 158 9.32 -9.22 -22.27
N ILE A 159 8.51 -8.17 -22.13
CA ILE A 159 7.05 -8.28 -22.00
C ILE A 159 6.39 -8.54 -23.36
N LEU A 160 6.77 -7.78 -24.40
CA LEU A 160 6.11 -7.85 -25.70
C LEU A 160 6.18 -9.26 -26.34
N PRO A 161 7.32 -9.99 -26.30
CA PRO A 161 7.38 -11.37 -26.80
C PRO A 161 6.55 -12.36 -25.97
N HIS A 162 6.21 -12.02 -24.73
CA HIS A 162 5.55 -12.90 -23.76
C HIS A 162 4.21 -12.33 -23.27
N MET A 163 3.53 -11.56 -24.11
CA MET A 163 2.35 -10.78 -23.74
C MET A 163 1.30 -11.62 -23.02
N TYR A 164 0.92 -12.80 -23.55
CA TYR A 164 -0.04 -13.70 -22.90
C TYR A 164 0.32 -14.05 -21.45
N LEU A 165 1.59 -14.29 -21.15
CA LEU A 165 2.06 -14.61 -19.80
C LEU A 165 1.89 -13.41 -18.87
N PHE A 166 2.24 -12.20 -19.33
CA PHE A 166 2.10 -10.98 -18.52
C PHE A 166 0.64 -10.58 -18.30
N THR A 167 -0.12 -10.58 -19.39
CA THR A 167 -1.56 -10.32 -19.46
C THR A 167 -2.36 -11.19 -18.49
N TYR A 168 -2.17 -12.51 -18.47
CA TYR A 168 -3.06 -13.40 -17.71
C TYR A 168 -2.44 -13.95 -16.42
N VAL A 169 -1.12 -14.18 -16.39
CA VAL A 169 -0.47 -14.87 -15.26
C VAL A 169 0.18 -13.88 -14.32
N ILE A 170 1.06 -13.02 -14.83
CA ILE A 170 1.84 -12.12 -13.96
C ILE A 170 0.95 -11.01 -13.42
N TYR A 171 0.15 -10.35 -14.25
CA TYR A 171 -0.59 -9.18 -13.83
C TYR A 171 -1.81 -9.51 -12.95
N PRO A 172 -2.92 -10.09 -13.45
CA PRO A 172 -4.03 -10.46 -12.57
C PRO A 172 -3.76 -11.75 -11.77
N GLY A 173 -3.02 -12.72 -12.30
CA GLY A 173 -2.85 -14.03 -11.67
C GLY A 173 -2.06 -13.99 -10.35
N VAL A 174 -0.96 -13.24 -10.30
CA VAL A 174 -0.19 -13.05 -9.05
C VAL A 174 -1.02 -12.28 -8.02
N GLU A 175 -1.80 -11.29 -8.45
CA GLU A 175 -2.75 -10.58 -7.57
C GLU A 175 -3.79 -11.52 -6.97
N PHE A 176 -4.42 -12.37 -7.78
CA PHE A 176 -5.35 -13.39 -7.26
C PHE A 176 -4.69 -14.32 -6.25
N PHE A 177 -3.48 -14.78 -6.53
CA PHE A 177 -2.76 -15.66 -5.62
C PHE A 177 -2.47 -14.98 -4.27
N ILE A 178 -2.01 -13.72 -4.31
CA ILE A 178 -1.80 -12.90 -3.12
C ILE A 178 -3.11 -12.70 -2.37
N ALA A 179 -4.18 -12.29 -3.05
CA ALA A 179 -5.52 -12.08 -2.49
C ALA A 179 -6.03 -13.34 -1.78
N PHE A 180 -5.95 -14.49 -2.45
CA PHE A 180 -6.36 -15.78 -1.91
C PHE A 180 -5.60 -16.12 -0.63
N CYS A 181 -4.28 -15.98 -0.63
CA CYS A 181 -3.46 -16.23 0.55
C CYS A 181 -3.71 -15.24 1.69
N LEU A 182 -4.02 -13.97 1.39
CA LEU A 182 -4.40 -12.97 2.39
C LEU A 182 -5.73 -13.32 3.07
N ILE A 183 -6.73 -13.74 2.28
CA ILE A 183 -8.06 -14.11 2.78
C ILE A 183 -7.98 -15.37 3.64
N LEU A 184 -7.23 -16.39 3.20
CA LEU A 184 -7.06 -17.65 3.93
C LEU A 184 -5.99 -17.61 5.03
N PHE A 185 -5.24 -16.52 5.12
CA PHE A 185 -4.13 -16.35 6.07
C PHE A 185 -2.97 -17.35 5.90
N VAL A 186 -2.72 -17.85 4.69
CA VAL A 186 -1.65 -18.82 4.40
C VAL A 186 -0.41 -18.09 3.86
N LEU A 187 0.79 -18.65 4.08
CA LEU A 187 2.07 -18.12 3.57
C LEU A 187 2.35 -16.63 3.90
N ARG A 188 1.76 -16.08 4.97
CA ARG A 188 1.74 -14.63 5.28
C ARG A 188 3.08 -13.93 5.08
N LYS A 189 4.17 -14.48 5.62
CA LYS A 189 5.50 -13.87 5.52
C LYS A 189 5.95 -13.77 4.05
N GLN A 190 5.81 -14.85 3.30
CA GLN A 190 6.18 -14.92 1.89
C GLN A 190 5.29 -14.00 1.07
N ILE A 191 3.99 -13.99 1.35
CA ILE A 191 2.99 -13.21 0.61
C ILE A 191 3.15 -11.70 0.84
N TYR A 192 3.57 -11.26 2.02
CA TYR A 192 3.85 -9.83 2.22
C TYR A 192 5.10 -9.38 1.47
N ILE A 193 6.14 -10.21 1.44
CA ILE A 193 7.36 -9.92 0.66
C ILE A 193 7.03 -9.94 -0.83
N LEU A 194 6.31 -10.97 -1.28
CA LEU A 194 5.85 -11.10 -2.66
C LEU A 194 4.98 -9.91 -3.06
N GLY A 195 4.06 -9.49 -2.20
CA GLY A 195 3.21 -8.33 -2.41
C GLY A 195 3.99 -7.04 -2.56
N ILE A 196 5.04 -6.81 -1.75
CA ILE A 196 5.94 -5.66 -1.90
C ILE A 196 6.66 -5.70 -3.24
N THR A 197 7.31 -6.83 -3.56
CA THR A 197 8.09 -6.96 -4.80
C THR A 197 7.21 -6.85 -6.03
N TYR A 198 6.01 -7.45 -5.98
CA TYR A 198 5.04 -7.41 -7.06
C TYR A 198 4.47 -6.00 -7.25
N SER A 199 4.10 -5.30 -6.17
CA SER A 199 3.61 -3.92 -6.25
C SER A 199 4.66 -2.98 -6.82
N PHE A 200 5.93 -3.16 -6.45
CA PHE A 200 7.05 -2.41 -7.02
C PHE A 200 7.27 -2.73 -8.51
N PHE A 201 7.17 -4.00 -8.90
CA PHE A 201 7.27 -4.41 -10.28
C PHE A 201 6.17 -3.77 -11.13
N ILE A 202 4.90 -3.87 -10.72
CA ILE A 202 3.78 -3.25 -11.44
C ILE A 202 3.95 -1.74 -11.53
N TRP A 203 4.33 -1.09 -10.43
CA TRP A 203 4.52 0.36 -10.41
C TRP A 203 5.62 0.83 -11.35
N SER A 204 6.79 0.20 -11.31
CA SER A 204 7.94 0.63 -12.11
C SER A 204 7.83 0.21 -13.58
N VAL A 205 7.25 -0.96 -13.87
CA VAL A 205 7.28 -1.58 -15.20
C VAL A 205 5.98 -1.37 -15.96
N ILE A 206 4.84 -1.71 -15.37
CA ILE A 206 3.54 -1.66 -16.06
C ILE A 206 2.93 -0.25 -16.01
N GLN A 207 3.14 0.46 -14.89
CA GLN A 207 2.64 1.82 -14.66
C GLN A 207 3.70 2.90 -14.94
N GLY A 208 4.93 2.54 -15.31
CA GLY A 208 5.99 3.50 -15.67
C GLY A 208 6.24 4.57 -14.60
N PHE A 209 6.31 4.19 -13.32
CA PHE A 209 6.47 5.09 -12.17
C PHE A 209 5.33 6.08 -11.90
N GLY A 210 4.18 5.94 -12.55
CA GLY A 210 3.07 6.88 -12.43
C GLY A 210 2.49 7.34 -13.77
N GLY A 211 3.23 7.11 -14.86
CA GLY A 211 2.87 7.54 -16.20
C GLY A 211 3.75 8.69 -16.67
N PRO A 212 3.55 9.14 -17.93
CA PRO A 212 4.44 10.09 -18.57
C PRO A 212 4.45 11.45 -17.86
N PHE A 213 5.63 11.93 -17.46
CA PHE A 213 5.82 13.16 -16.67
C PHE A 213 5.70 14.45 -17.50
N PHE A 214 4.57 14.66 -18.20
CA PHE A 214 4.28 15.92 -18.89
C PHE A 214 3.31 16.81 -18.09
N PRO A 215 3.27 18.14 -18.37
CA PRO A 215 2.39 19.06 -17.65
C PRO A 215 0.93 18.63 -17.69
N GLY A 216 0.32 18.50 -16.50
CA GLY A 216 -1.07 18.09 -16.34
C GLY A 216 -1.27 16.64 -15.86
N VAL A 217 -0.21 15.83 -15.80
CA VAL A 217 -0.22 14.48 -15.20
C VAL A 217 0.63 14.51 -13.93
N THR A 218 0.01 14.22 -12.78
CA THR A 218 0.66 14.31 -11.46
C THR A 218 0.43 13.09 -10.58
N ASP A 219 -0.15 12.02 -11.12
CA ASP A 219 -0.47 10.82 -10.35
C ASP A 219 0.77 9.91 -10.23
N ILE A 220 1.20 9.63 -9.00
CA ILE A 220 2.29 8.68 -8.72
C ILE A 220 1.83 7.22 -8.80
N SER A 221 0.57 6.99 -9.18
CA SER A 221 -0.13 5.71 -9.23
C SER A 221 -0.25 5.02 -7.86
N SER A 222 -0.96 3.90 -7.83
CA SER A 222 -1.33 3.21 -6.60
C SER A 222 -0.23 2.33 -6.00
N GLY A 223 0.78 1.95 -6.80
CA GLY A 223 1.84 1.02 -6.42
C GLY A 223 2.54 1.28 -5.07
N PRO A 224 3.04 2.51 -4.80
CA PRO A 224 3.70 2.84 -3.54
C PRO A 224 2.81 2.59 -2.31
N LEU A 225 1.50 2.79 -2.42
CA LEU A 225 0.56 2.54 -1.33
C LEU A 225 0.35 1.06 -1.04
N TYR A 226 0.28 0.22 -2.07
CA TYR A 226 0.23 -1.23 -1.88
C TYR A 226 1.48 -1.71 -1.12
N ILE A 227 2.67 -1.19 -1.49
CA ILE A 227 3.94 -1.47 -0.78
C ILE A 227 3.83 -1.08 0.70
N ILE A 228 3.35 0.13 0.99
CA ILE A 228 3.17 0.62 2.37
C ILE A 228 2.20 -0.29 3.14
N ILE A 229 1.08 -0.69 2.56
CA ILE A 229 0.11 -1.57 3.23
C ILE A 229 0.73 -2.93 3.56
N PHE A 230 1.49 -3.53 2.64
CA PHE A 230 2.21 -4.77 2.94
C PHE A 230 3.26 -4.59 4.05
N LEU A 231 3.98 -3.45 4.07
CA LEU A 231 4.90 -3.13 5.17
C LEU A 231 4.17 -2.98 6.51
N LEU A 232 3.00 -2.34 6.52
CA LEU A 232 2.15 -2.22 7.72
C LEU A 232 1.64 -3.59 8.18
N LEU A 233 1.27 -4.47 7.24
CA LEU A 233 0.89 -5.85 7.54
C LEU A 233 2.05 -6.64 8.16
N ILE A 234 3.28 -6.46 7.66
CA ILE A 234 4.48 -7.04 8.28
C ILE A 234 4.69 -6.49 9.70
N PHE A 235 4.54 -5.18 9.89
CA PHE A 235 4.71 -4.53 11.19
C PHE A 235 3.72 -5.04 12.24
N CYS A 236 2.46 -5.25 11.85
CA CYS A 236 1.43 -5.78 12.74
C CYS A 236 1.52 -7.30 12.97
N ASN A 237 2.29 -8.03 12.17
CA ASN A 237 2.40 -9.48 12.30
C ASN A 237 3.36 -9.90 13.44
N LYS A 238 2.80 -10.44 14.53
CA LYS A 238 3.57 -10.94 15.68
C LYS A 238 4.57 -12.05 15.32
N ASP A 239 4.25 -12.91 14.36
CA ASP A 239 5.09 -14.06 13.98
C ASP A 239 6.39 -13.62 13.28
N PHE A 240 6.35 -12.47 12.60
CA PHE A 240 7.53 -11.89 11.97
C PHE A 240 8.50 -11.33 13.02
N LEU A 241 7.96 -10.76 14.10
CA LEU A 241 8.73 -10.17 15.20
C LEU A 241 9.35 -11.24 16.11
N SER A 242 8.64 -12.34 16.38
CA SER A 242 9.14 -13.43 17.24
C SER A 242 10.36 -14.12 16.66
N ASN A 243 10.36 -14.39 15.34
CA ASN A 243 11.48 -15.01 14.63
C ASN A 243 12.76 -14.16 14.67
N LYS A 244 12.63 -12.83 14.60
CA LYS A 244 13.76 -11.90 14.72
C LYS A 244 14.31 -11.86 16.16
N LYS A 245 13.42 -11.81 17.16
CA LYS A 245 13.81 -11.82 18.58
C LYS A 245 14.53 -13.12 18.95
N ASN A 246 14.03 -14.27 18.50
CA ASN A 246 14.66 -15.58 18.74
C ASN A 246 16.05 -15.66 18.09
N LYS A 247 16.24 -15.15 16.86
CA LYS A 247 17.57 -15.08 16.23
C LYS A 247 18.55 -14.19 17.00
N LEU A 248 18.11 -13.04 17.52
CA LEU A 248 18.96 -12.13 18.29
C LEU A 248 19.38 -12.74 19.64
N VAL A 249 18.45 -13.39 20.36
CA VAL A 249 18.73 -14.10 21.62
C VAL A 249 19.72 -15.24 21.38
N MET A 250 19.53 -16.04 20.33
CA MET A 250 20.47 -17.12 19.98
C MET A 250 21.87 -16.59 19.61
N LYS A 251 21.95 -15.42 18.97
CA LYS A 251 23.23 -14.76 18.64
C LYS A 251 23.95 -14.24 19.90
N GLN A 252 23.21 -13.70 20.87
CA GLN A 252 23.74 -13.28 22.17
C GLN A 252 24.23 -14.47 23.00
N ILE A 253 23.50 -15.59 23.01
CA ILE A 253 23.92 -16.82 23.70
C ILE A 253 25.20 -17.39 23.07
N LYS A 254 25.32 -17.39 21.74
CA LYS A 254 26.56 -17.80 21.06
C LYS A 254 27.75 -16.89 21.41
N HIS A 255 27.57 -15.57 21.42
CA HIS A 255 28.64 -14.64 21.81
C HIS A 255 29.11 -14.85 23.26
N LYS A 256 28.19 -15.17 24.18
CA LYS A 256 28.53 -15.39 25.58
C LYS A 256 29.32 -16.68 25.83
N LYS A 257 29.16 -17.68 24.95
CA LYS A 257 29.92 -18.96 24.99
C LYS A 257 31.31 -18.89 24.38
N VAL A 258 31.64 -17.85 23.61
CA VAL A 258 32.96 -17.67 22.97
C VAL A 258 33.91 -16.84 23.85
N ASN A 259 33.39 -16.16 24.87
CA ASN A 259 34.16 -15.34 25.82
C ASN A 259 34.32 -15.99 27.21
N LEU A 260 34.10 -17.31 27.30
CA LEU A 260 34.36 -18.17 28.47
C LEU A 260 35.35 -19.26 28.02
#